data_AF-A0A512J9I3-F1
#
_entry.id   AF-A0A512J9I3-F1
#
_cell.length_a   1.000
_cell.length_b   1.000
_cell.length_c   1.000
_cell.angle_alpha   90.00
_cell.angle_beta   90.00
_cell.angle_gamma   90.00
#
_symmetry.space_group_name_H-M   'P 1'
#
loop_
_entity.id
_entity.type
_entity.pdbx_description
1 polymer ?
#
loop_
_entity_poly.entity_id
_entity_poly.type
_entity_poly.pdbx_seq_one_letter_code
_entity_poly.pdbx_strand_id
1 'polypeptide(L)' 'MRDADNDSSDQSPGWLLKCIGIARLTARNLGMGETLNELTPEHWQLVLTNTEARMRLHGLALPDGWQRKLAEHAGRSHA' A
#
# COMPACT_ATOMS: atom_id res chain seq x y z
N MET A 1 -14.37 -34.80 11.19
CA MET A 1 -15.69 -34.19 10.92
C MET A 1 -15.46 -32.69 10.86
N ARG A 2 -15.91 -32.05 9.77
CA ARG A 2 -15.76 -30.62 9.45
C ARG A 2 -16.43 -29.75 10.52
N ASP A 3 -15.89 -28.56 10.74
CA ASP A 3 -16.55 -27.25 10.90
C ASP A 3 -15.44 -26.25 11.27
N ALA A 4 -14.98 -25.37 10.38
CA ALA A 4 -15.60 -24.10 10.00
C ALA A 4 -14.87 -22.91 10.68
N ASP A 5 -13.60 -22.70 10.34
CA ASP A 5 -12.93 -21.40 10.52
C ASP A 5 -12.61 -20.82 9.14
N ASN A 6 -13.66 -20.70 8.35
CA ASN A 6 -13.71 -19.89 7.14
C ASN A 6 -13.98 -18.44 7.56
N ASP A 7 -13.05 -17.81 8.29
CA ASP A 7 -13.01 -16.35 8.48
C ASP A 7 -12.06 -15.73 7.44
N SER A 8 -12.36 -16.00 6.18
CA SER A 8 -11.85 -15.21 5.05
C SER A 8 -12.85 -14.09 4.80
N SER A 9 -12.83 -13.04 5.61
CA SER A 9 -13.61 -11.83 5.38
C SER A 9 -12.87 -10.58 5.83
N ASP A 10 -12.34 -9.86 4.83
CA ASP A 10 -12.23 -8.40 4.81
C ASP A 10 -11.41 -7.68 5.89
N GLN A 11 -10.52 -8.35 6.63
CA GLN A 11 -9.52 -7.63 7.42
C GLN A 11 -8.34 -7.25 6.54
N SER A 12 -8.45 -6.12 5.84
CA SER A 12 -7.26 -5.45 5.31
C SER A 12 -6.28 -5.29 6.48
N PRO A 13 -5.11 -5.95 6.45
CA PRO A 13 -4.25 -6.03 7.61
C PRO A 13 -3.82 -4.62 8.00
N GLY A 14 -3.71 -4.30 9.30
CA GLY A 14 -3.48 -2.92 9.76
C GLY A 14 -2.26 -2.22 9.14
N TRP A 15 -1.28 -2.98 8.64
CA TRP A 15 -0.16 -2.46 7.86
C TRP A 15 -0.60 -1.87 6.50
N LEU A 16 -1.59 -2.46 5.81
CA LEU A 16 -2.04 -2.03 4.48
C LEU A 16 -2.72 -0.67 4.54
N LEU A 17 -3.65 -0.46 5.48
CA LEU A 17 -4.31 0.82 5.69
C LEU A 17 -3.30 1.93 6.00
N LYS A 18 -2.30 1.64 6.84
CA LYS A 18 -1.23 2.57 7.16
C LYS A 18 -0.31 2.84 5.97
N CYS A 19 0.01 1.81 5.18
CA CYS A 19 0.75 1.92 3.93
C CYS A 19 0.06 2.87 2.95
N ILE A 20 -1.26 2.74 2.76
CA ILE A 20 -2.04 3.59 1.86
C ILE A 20 -2.02 5.04 2.34
N GLY A 21 -2.20 5.26 3.65
CA GLY A 21 -2.12 6.60 4.24
C GLY A 21 -0.76 7.25 4.01
N ILE A 22 0.31 6.50 4.23
CA ILE A 22 1.69 6.97 4.00
C ILE A 22 1.96 7.22 2.52
N ALA A 23 1.49 6.34 1.63
CA ALA A 23 1.66 6.49 0.19
C ALA A 23 0.96 7.76 -0.32
N ARG A 24 -0.30 8.00 0.09
CA ARG A 24 -1.05 9.23 -0.24
C ARG A 24 -0.35 10.48 0.30
N LEU A 25 0.12 10.43 1.55
CA LEU A 25 0.87 11.55 2.14
C LEU A 25 2.17 11.81 1.37
N THR A 26 2.87 10.76 0.93
CA THR A 26 4.10 10.85 0.17
C THR A 26 3.87 11.46 -1.21
N ALA A 27 2.86 10.98 -1.94
CA ALA A 27 2.47 11.55 -3.24
C ALA A 27 2.14 13.05 -3.12
N ARG A 28 1.37 13.44 -2.09
CA ARG A 28 1.06 14.85 -1.82
C ARG A 28 2.29 15.67 -1.49
N ASN A 29 3.19 15.17 -0.63
CA ASN A 29 4.42 15.88 -0.26
C ASN A 29 5.37 16.09 -1.44
N LEU A 30 5.33 15.19 -2.43
CA LEU A 30 6.14 15.27 -3.64
C LEU A 30 5.47 16.09 -4.74
N GLY A 31 4.27 16.64 -4.50
CA GLY A 31 3.53 17.43 -5.49
C GLY A 31 2.96 16.59 -6.65
N MET A 32 2.82 15.27 -6.47
CA MET A 32 2.44 14.35 -7.55
C MET A 32 0.91 14.15 -7.69
N GLY A 33 0.12 14.83 -6.87
CA GLY A 33 -1.35 14.73 -6.85
C GLY A 33 -1.91 13.93 -5.67
N GLU A 34 -3.24 13.85 -5.60
CA GLU A 34 -3.96 13.16 -4.52
C GLU A 34 -4.24 11.69 -4.85
N THR A 35 -4.32 11.35 -6.13
CA THR A 35 -4.75 10.03 -6.60
C THR A 35 -3.54 9.15 -6.92
N LEU A 36 -3.36 8.08 -6.13
CA LEU A 36 -2.28 7.13 -6.34
C LEU A 36 -2.37 6.38 -7.67
N ASN A 37 -3.56 6.23 -8.27
CA ASN A 37 -3.77 5.54 -9.54
C ASN A 37 -3.25 6.31 -10.76
N GLU A 38 -3.14 7.63 -10.68
CA GLU A 38 -2.76 8.51 -11.78
C GLU A 38 -1.25 8.78 -11.86
N LEU A 39 -0.48 8.32 -10.86
CA LEU A 39 0.98 8.48 -10.86
C LEU A 39 1.61 7.81 -12.09
N THR A 40 2.70 8.37 -12.62
CA THR A 40 3.52 7.67 -13.62
C THR A 40 4.24 6.48 -12.97
N PRO A 41 4.79 5.53 -13.74
CA PRO A 41 5.57 4.42 -13.19
C PRO A 41 6.74 4.89 -12.31
N GLU A 42 7.44 5.95 -12.72
CA GLU A 42 8.57 6.52 -11.98
C GLU A 42 8.12 7.14 -10.65
N HIS A 43 7.04 7.92 -10.68
CA HIS A 43 6.45 8.50 -9.47
C HIS A 43 5.91 7.44 -8.52
N TRP A 44 5.29 6.39 -9.07
CA TRP A 44 4.83 5.25 -8.29
C TRP A 44 5.98 4.55 -7.57
N GLN A 45 7.08 4.28 -8.28
CA GLN A 45 8.28 3.68 -7.69
C GLN A 45 8.84 4.56 -6.56
N LEU A 46 8.89 5.88 -6.76
CA LEU A 46 9.36 6.81 -5.74
C LEU A 46 8.46 6.81 -4.49
N VAL A 47 7.14 6.76 -4.69
CA VAL A 47 6.17 6.61 -3.60
C VAL A 47 6.35 5.30 -2.86
N LEU A 48 6.59 4.18 -3.56
CA LEU A 48 6.87 2.89 -2.93
C LEU A 48 8.13 2.94 -2.06
N THR A 49 9.25 3.44 -2.58
CA THR A 49 10.51 3.56 -1.83
C THR A 49 10.35 4.42 -0.57
N ASN A 50 9.68 5.56 -0.69
CA ASN A 50 9.42 6.43 0.46
C ASN A 50 8.43 5.83 1.46
N THR A 51 7.42 5.11 0.99
CA THR A 51 6.44 4.44 1.84
C THR A 51 7.10 3.34 2.66
N GLU A 52 7.97 2.54 2.04
CA GLU A 52 8.76 1.53 2.72
C GLU A 52 9.66 2.13 3.80
N ALA A 53 10.42 3.17 3.46
CA ALA A 53 11.27 3.86 4.43
C ALA A 53 10.47 4.36 5.64
N ARG A 54 9.31 4.99 5.40
CA ARG A 54 8.43 5.50 6.46
C ARG A 54 7.81 4.38 7.30
N MET A 55 7.38 3.27 6.70
CA MET A 55 6.87 2.11 7.44
C MET A 55 7.93 1.53 8.36
N ARG A 56 9.17 1.38 7.87
CA ARG A 56 10.32 0.94 8.69
C ARG A 56 10.63 1.90 9.83
N LEU A 57 10.58 3.21 9.61
CA LEU A 57 10.73 4.22 10.67
C LEU A 57 9.65 4.11 11.76
N HIS A 58 8.44 3.70 11.38
CA HIS A 58 7.35 3.41 12.32
C HIS A 58 7.43 2.01 12.96
N GLY A 59 8.52 1.25 12.73
CA GLY A 59 8.69 -0.11 13.27
C GLY A 59 7.81 -1.17 12.62
N LEU A 60 7.23 -0.88 11.45
CA LEU A 60 6.35 -1.80 10.75
C LEU A 60 7.12 -2.56 9.67
N ALA A 61 7.16 -3.88 9.82
CA ALA A 61 7.65 -4.77 8.79
C ALA A 61 6.60 -4.93 7.69
N LEU A 62 7.02 -4.74 6.44
CA LEU A 62 6.18 -4.97 5.28
C LEU A 62 6.34 -6.42 4.81
N PRO A 63 5.23 -7.16 4.61
CA PRO A 63 5.30 -8.53 4.13
C PRO A 63 5.72 -8.57 2.65
N ASP A 64 6.21 -9.72 2.20
CA ASP A 64 6.52 -9.93 0.79
C ASP A 64 5.29 -9.67 -0.10
N GLY A 65 5.52 -9.02 -1.24
CA GLY A 65 4.46 -8.65 -2.19
C GLY A 65 3.53 -7.53 -1.72
N TRP A 66 3.89 -6.78 -0.67
CA TRP A 66 3.12 -5.62 -0.19
C TRP A 66 2.87 -4.58 -1.28
N GLN A 67 3.82 -4.40 -2.21
CA GLN A 67 3.74 -3.42 -3.31
C GLN A 67 2.54 -3.74 -4.23
N ARG A 68 2.33 -5.03 -4.53
CA ARG A 68 1.21 -5.50 -5.34
C ARG A 68 -0.12 -5.28 -4.61
N LYS A 69 -0.20 -5.65 -3.33
CA LYS A 69 -1.41 -5.40 -2.52
C LYS A 69 -1.73 -3.91 -2.40
N LEU A 70 -0.70 -3.07 -2.26
CA LEU A 70 -0.86 -1.63 -2.24
C LEU A 70 -1.31 -1.08 -3.60
N ALA A 71 -0.77 -1.60 -4.71
CA ALA A 71 -1.20 -1.24 -6.05
C ALA A 71 -2.67 -1.59 -6.29
N GLU A 72 -3.08 -2.82 -5.98
CA GLU A 72 -4.48 -3.29 -6.06
C GLU A 72 -5.41 -2.36 -5.26
N HIS A 73 -5.04 -2.04 -4.01
CA HIS A 73 -5.84 -1.17 -3.15
C HIS A 73 -5.80 0.31 -3.55
N ALA A 74 -4.75 0.73 -4.25
CA ALA A 74 -4.63 2.06 -4.86
C ALA A 74 -5.37 2.15 -6.20
N GLY A 75 -6.01 1.08 -6.68
CA GLY A 75 -6.68 1.02 -7.98
C GLY A 75 -5.71 0.95 -9.17
N ARG A 76 -4.44 0.57 -8.94
CA ARG A 76 -3.39 0.36 -9.96
C ARG A 76 -3.31 -1.11 -10.41
N SER A 77 -4.46 -1.70 -10.76
CA SER A 77 -4.58 -3.14 -11.03
C SER A 77 -4.06 -3.60 -12.40
N HIS A 78 -3.50 -2.72 -13.22
CA HIS A 78 -2.81 -3.07 -14.47
C HIS A 78 -2.05 -1.86 -15.01
N ALA A 79 -0.73 -1.97 -15.10
CA ALA A 79 0.10 -1.31 -16.11
C ALA A 79 1.25 -2.26 -16.45
#